data_AF-A0A9X7ZGR7-F1
#
_entry.id   AF-A0A9X7ZGR7-F1
#
_cell.length_a   1.000
_cell.length_b   1.000
_cell.length_c   1.000
_cell.angle_alpha   90.00
_cell.angle_beta   90.00
_cell.angle_gamma   90.00
#
_symmetry.space_group_name_H-M   'P 1'
#
loop_
_entity.id
_entity.type
_entity.pdbx_description
1 polymer ?
#
loop_
_entity_poly.entity_id
_entity_poly.type
_entity_poly.pdbx_seq_one_letter_code
_entity_poly.pdbx_strand_id
1 'polypeptide(L)'
;MWVGALLGAPLVAAPTVIGAASGAAVVPDVDHQILEYGLAAEALIMIPAMNQDWLDLSKDLYLVPNGFAPDGTATFLQVPETSDLNTSISGATQILVDAIAQRWSAGEFSSEDPLYIFGYSQADVAAGLAEEQLHQQYPDMPLDALHFVMVGDSAAAGGFLSGFMPTLLQWVPESWHDDVINMVYQFAEMMHIDSVIDLVTPSDLYTTDIYSLSSDGFANWDNGQQMAGMFSDHLAYLGLTPAEIAGATDEVIGNTTYHMIDSANVDMFQALLNSLDMIMGGVLAWF
;
A
#
# COMPACT_ATOMS: atom_id res chain seq x y z
N MET A 1 1.56 10.04 -30.54
CA MET A 1 0.20 10.23 -29.99
C MET A 1 0.31 9.70 -28.57
N TRP A 2 0.37 10.59 -27.60
CA TRP A 2 0.81 10.30 -26.24
C TRP A 2 -0.40 9.87 -25.41
N VAL A 3 -0.41 8.60 -24.98
CA VAL A 3 -1.31 8.08 -23.95
C VAL A 3 -0.39 7.52 -22.87
N GLY A 4 0.14 8.41 -22.03
CA GLY A 4 0.99 8.06 -20.90
C GLY A 4 0.29 8.49 -19.62
N ALA A 5 0.22 7.57 -18.67
CA ALA A 5 -0.19 7.74 -17.27
C ALA A 5 -1.47 8.54 -17.03
N LEU A 6 -2.60 7.83 -16.97
CA LEU A 6 -3.85 8.35 -16.42
C LEU A 6 -4.38 7.37 -15.37
N LEU A 7 -3.61 7.16 -14.31
CA LEU A 7 -4.05 6.45 -13.11
C LEU A 7 -3.49 7.20 -11.90
N GLY A 8 -4.36 8.00 -11.25
CA GLY A 8 -4.19 8.39 -9.85
C GLY A 8 -3.41 9.68 -9.51
N ALA A 9 -3.76 10.85 -10.05
CA ALA A 9 -3.73 12.19 -9.40
C ALA A 9 -3.73 13.32 -10.45
N PRO A 10 -4.34 14.50 -10.19
CA PRO A 10 -4.17 15.65 -11.06
C PRO A 10 -2.69 16.08 -11.04
N LEU A 11 -2.03 16.02 -12.20
CA LEU A 11 -0.71 16.61 -12.42
C LEU A 11 -0.72 18.08 -11.93
N VAL A 12 -0.09 18.34 -10.78
CA VAL A 12 0.37 19.68 -10.42
C VAL A 12 1.89 19.62 -10.37
N ALA A 13 2.51 20.06 -11.46
CA ALA A 13 3.94 20.25 -11.54
C ALA A 13 4.36 21.32 -10.51
N ALA A 14 5.03 20.90 -9.43
CA ALA A 14 5.70 21.80 -8.49
C ALA A 14 7.23 21.76 -8.72
N PRO A 15 7.92 22.92 -8.66
CA PRO A 15 9.33 23.02 -8.98
C PRO A 15 10.22 22.34 -7.92
N THR A 16 11.21 21.60 -8.40
CA THR A 16 12.27 20.98 -7.61
C THR A 16 13.10 22.03 -6.87
N VAL A 17 13.13 21.95 -5.54
CA VAL A 17 14.20 22.55 -4.72
C VAL A 17 14.95 21.40 -4.05
N ILE A 18 16.16 21.15 -4.54
CA ILE A 18 17.10 20.19 -3.95
C ILE A 18 17.65 20.83 -2.67
N GLY A 19 17.15 20.40 -1.51
CA GLY A 19 17.72 20.70 -0.21
C GLY A 19 18.57 19.53 0.27
N ALA A 20 19.88 19.58 0.03
CA ALA A 20 20.81 18.63 0.64
C ALA A 20 20.90 18.92 2.16
N ALA A 21 20.33 18.06 3.01
CA ALA A 21 20.58 18.12 4.44
C ALA A 21 21.93 17.44 4.75
N SER A 22 23.00 18.22 4.61
CA SER A 22 24.29 17.94 5.24
C SER A 22 24.50 18.94 6.36
N GLY A 23 24.68 18.45 7.59
CA GLY A 23 24.81 19.31 8.76
C GLY A 23 25.24 18.53 10.00
N ALA A 24 26.47 18.03 9.99
CA ALA A 24 27.15 17.65 11.23
C ALA A 24 27.43 18.92 12.05
N ALA A 25 26.97 18.95 13.30
CA ALA A 25 27.46 19.88 14.31
C ALA A 25 27.69 19.12 15.62
N VAL A 26 28.94 19.12 16.07
CA VAL A 26 29.42 18.51 17.32
C VAL A 26 29.60 19.61 18.36
N VAL A 27 28.94 19.54 19.53
CA VAL A 27 29.42 20.02 20.87
C VAL A 27 28.47 19.52 21.99
N PRO A 28 28.85 19.49 23.28
CA PRO A 28 29.73 18.54 24.00
C PRO A 28 28.97 17.62 24.99
N ASP A 29 29.69 16.60 25.45
CA ASP A 29 29.41 15.68 26.57
C ASP A 29 28.89 16.38 27.84
N VAL A 30 27.60 16.18 28.16
CA VAL A 30 27.01 16.46 29.48
C VAL A 30 25.92 15.42 29.78
N ASP A 31 26.34 14.46 30.60
CA ASP A 31 25.59 13.78 31.65
C ASP A 31 24.42 12.85 31.27
N HIS A 32 24.55 11.62 31.77
CA HIS A 32 23.59 10.55 31.64
C HIS A 32 22.23 10.93 32.23
N GLN A 33 21.29 11.29 31.36
CA GLN A 33 19.87 11.03 31.60
C GLN A 33 19.35 10.22 30.42
N ILE A 34 19.38 8.90 30.62
CA ILE A 34 18.45 7.96 29.99
C ILE A 34 17.06 8.48 30.37
N LEU A 35 16.49 9.36 29.55
CA LEU A 35 15.06 9.59 29.55
C LEU A 35 14.50 8.42 28.75
N GLU A 36 13.86 7.50 29.46
CA GLU A 36 13.02 6.44 28.93
C GLU A 36 11.97 7.04 27.98
N TYR A 37 12.32 7.31 26.73
CA TYR A 37 11.40 7.27 25.60
C TYR A 37 11.27 5.80 25.20
N GLY A 38 10.67 5.01 26.08
CA GLY A 38 10.40 3.61 25.79
C GLY A 38 9.28 3.52 24.75
N LEU A 39 9.55 2.80 23.66
CA LEU A 39 8.55 1.97 22.95
C LEU A 39 7.32 2.75 22.45
N ALA A 40 7.51 3.76 21.61
CA ALA A 40 6.40 4.22 20.78
C ALA A 40 6.35 3.32 19.54
N ALA A 41 5.24 2.59 19.35
CA ALA A 41 5.04 1.79 18.13
C ALA A 41 5.24 2.69 16.91
N GLU A 42 5.99 2.22 15.90
CA GLU A 42 6.27 2.96 14.67
C GLU A 42 5.44 2.42 13.51
N ALA A 43 5.00 3.34 12.64
CA ALA A 43 4.37 2.99 11.37
C ALA A 43 5.01 3.73 10.18
N LEU A 44 5.23 3.01 9.08
CA LEU A 44 5.58 3.55 7.77
C LEU A 44 4.33 3.64 6.89
N ILE A 45 3.99 4.85 6.43
CA ILE A 45 2.79 5.10 5.63
C ILE A 45 3.17 5.38 4.18
N MET A 46 2.72 4.53 3.26
CA MET A 46 2.90 4.67 1.81
C MET A 46 1.56 5.02 1.15
N ILE A 47 1.36 6.31 0.85
CA ILE A 47 0.15 6.83 0.22
C ILE A 47 0.47 7.73 -0.99
N PRO A 48 -0.45 7.86 -1.98
CA PRO A 48 -0.20 8.59 -3.23
C PRO A 48 0.15 10.09 -3.10
N ALA A 49 -0.12 10.70 -1.95
CA ALA A 49 0.21 12.10 -1.69
C ALA A 49 0.57 12.31 -0.23
N MET A 50 1.62 13.09 0.03
CA MET A 50 1.95 13.52 1.38
C MET A 50 0.90 14.51 1.90
N ASN A 51 -0.07 13.99 2.63
CA ASN A 51 -1.14 14.74 3.25
C ASN A 51 -1.29 14.30 4.71
N GLN A 52 -1.08 15.22 5.65
CA GLN A 52 -1.16 14.91 7.08
C GLN A 52 -2.51 14.32 7.48
N ASP A 53 -3.61 14.82 6.89
CA ASP A 53 -4.95 14.28 7.15
C ASP A 53 -5.06 12.82 6.71
N TRP A 54 -4.38 12.43 5.63
CA TRP A 54 -4.38 11.04 5.14
C TRP A 54 -3.54 10.12 6.03
N LEU A 55 -2.45 10.63 6.61
CA LEU A 55 -1.66 9.90 7.60
C LEU A 55 -2.44 9.70 8.89
N ASP A 56 -3.13 10.74 9.36
CA ASP A 56 -3.94 10.65 10.56
C ASP A 56 -5.11 9.67 10.34
N LEU A 57 -5.75 9.69 9.17
CA LEU A 57 -6.83 8.77 8.82
C LEU A 57 -6.35 7.33 8.60
N SER A 58 -5.22 7.09 7.93
CA SER A 58 -4.68 5.74 7.81
C SER A 58 -4.38 5.13 9.17
N LYS A 59 -3.88 5.96 10.10
CA LYS A 59 -3.67 5.58 11.49
C LYS A 59 -4.99 5.26 12.20
N ASP A 60 -5.93 6.18 12.20
CA ASP A 60 -7.15 6.08 12.99
C ASP A 60 -8.12 5.01 12.46
N LEU A 61 -8.22 4.87 11.13
CA LEU A 61 -9.17 3.95 10.49
C LEU A 61 -8.63 2.53 10.34
N TYR A 62 -7.31 2.36 10.20
CA TYR A 62 -6.74 1.06 9.83
C TYR A 62 -5.64 0.60 10.80
N LEU A 63 -4.66 1.43 11.16
CA LEU A 63 -3.58 0.95 12.03
C LEU A 63 -4.05 0.68 13.47
N VAL A 64 -4.70 1.65 14.12
CA VAL A 64 -5.15 1.50 15.52
C VAL A 64 -6.12 0.34 15.69
N PRO A 65 -7.11 0.11 14.79
CA PRO A 65 -7.95 -1.08 14.85
C PRO A 65 -7.19 -2.41 14.73
N ASN A 66 -6.06 -2.45 14.03
CA ASN A 66 -5.20 -3.63 13.90
C ASN A 66 -4.16 -3.77 15.03
N GLY A 67 -4.25 -2.95 16.09
CA GLY A 67 -3.43 -3.09 17.28
C GLY A 67 -2.27 -2.09 17.39
N PHE A 68 -2.10 -1.20 16.41
CA PHE A 68 -1.14 -0.10 16.53
C PHE A 68 -1.46 0.79 17.72
N ALA A 69 -0.42 1.22 18.44
CA ALA A 69 -0.61 2.07 19.61
C ALA A 69 -1.25 3.42 19.21
N PRO A 70 -2.33 3.87 19.89
CA PRO A 70 -2.95 5.17 19.60
C PRO A 70 -2.00 6.36 19.75
N ASP A 71 -1.00 6.25 20.61
CA ASP A 71 0.10 7.21 20.81
C ASP A 71 1.37 6.90 20.00
N GLY A 72 1.33 5.84 19.17
CA GLY A 72 2.40 5.46 18.26
C GLY A 72 2.68 6.53 17.18
N THR A 73 3.89 6.52 16.66
CA THR A 73 4.36 7.50 15.67
C THR A 73 4.18 6.95 14.26
N ALA A 74 3.28 7.56 13.49
CA ALA A 74 3.14 7.29 12.06
C ALA A 74 3.97 8.29 11.26
N THR A 75 4.75 7.80 10.28
CA THR A 75 5.62 8.61 9.43
C THR A 75 5.41 8.28 7.97
N PHE A 76 5.46 9.29 7.11
CA PHE A 76 5.46 9.05 5.66
C PHE A 76 6.74 8.35 5.24
N LEU A 77 6.59 7.32 4.41
CA LEU A 77 7.68 6.81 3.59
C LEU A 77 7.55 7.41 2.20
N GLN A 78 8.43 8.35 1.86
CA GLN A 78 8.43 8.95 0.53
C GLN A 78 8.94 7.94 -0.50
N VAL A 79 8.09 7.61 -1.46
CA VAL A 79 8.47 6.78 -2.61
C VAL A 79 8.53 7.62 -3.90
N PRO A 80 9.39 7.28 -4.88
CA PRO A 80 9.49 8.03 -6.12
C PRO A 80 8.25 7.85 -6.99
N GLU A 81 7.53 8.95 -7.24
CA GLU A 81 6.52 9.05 -8.29
C GLU A 81 7.25 9.28 -9.63
N THR A 82 7.37 8.23 -10.45
CA THR A 82 7.98 8.35 -11.80
C THR A 82 6.97 8.01 -12.88
N SER A 83 7.18 8.48 -14.11
CA SER A 83 6.29 8.16 -15.24
C SER A 83 6.40 6.70 -15.72
N ASP A 84 7.26 5.90 -15.09
CA ASP A 84 7.51 4.49 -15.37
C ASP A 84 7.08 3.68 -14.15
N LEU A 85 6.01 2.89 -14.31
CA LEU A 85 5.38 2.18 -13.20
C LEU A 85 6.31 1.14 -12.56
N ASN A 86 7.02 0.38 -13.40
CA ASN A 86 8.00 -0.60 -12.93
C ASN A 86 9.11 0.07 -12.13
N THR A 87 9.61 1.22 -12.58
CA THR A 87 10.65 1.98 -11.86
C THR A 87 10.12 2.55 -10.55
N SER A 88 8.86 3.00 -10.53
CA SER A 88 8.21 3.49 -9.31
C SER A 88 8.04 2.37 -8.28
N ILE A 89 7.50 1.21 -8.69
CA ILE A 89 7.26 0.08 -7.79
C ILE A 89 8.58 -0.54 -7.31
N SER A 90 9.53 -0.81 -8.21
CA SER A 90 10.85 -1.34 -7.80
C SER A 90 11.61 -0.37 -6.88
N GLY A 91 11.53 0.93 -7.15
CA GLY A 91 12.10 1.97 -6.28
C GLY A 91 11.41 2.02 -4.90
N ALA A 92 10.08 1.97 -4.87
CA ALA A 92 9.29 1.94 -3.63
C ALA A 92 9.62 0.70 -2.78
N THR A 93 9.66 -0.48 -3.41
CA THR A 93 10.03 -1.74 -2.75
C THR A 93 11.43 -1.64 -2.14
N GLN A 94 12.43 -1.17 -2.90
CA GLN A 94 13.80 -1.06 -2.38
C GLN A 94 13.88 -0.11 -1.18
N ILE A 95 13.21 1.04 -1.25
CA ILE A 95 13.18 2.01 -0.15
C ILE A 95 12.54 1.42 1.10
N LEU A 96 11.43 0.69 0.93
CA LEU A 96 10.75 0.01 2.04
C LEU A 96 11.63 -1.08 2.67
N VAL A 97 12.22 -1.94 1.84
CA VAL A 97 13.14 -3.00 2.29
C VAL A 97 14.32 -2.40 3.03
N ASP A 98 14.97 -1.36 2.49
CA ASP A 98 16.12 -0.69 3.11
C ASP A 98 15.75 -0.06 4.46
N ALA A 99 14.58 0.61 4.53
CA ALA A 99 14.10 1.22 5.76
C ALA A 99 13.84 0.17 6.85
N ILE A 100 13.19 -0.95 6.50
CA ILE A 100 12.92 -2.05 7.44
C ILE A 100 14.23 -2.73 7.86
N ALA A 101 15.11 -3.03 6.91
CA ALA A 101 16.41 -3.64 7.15
C ALA A 101 17.28 -2.82 8.11
N GLN A 102 17.28 -1.49 7.94
CA GLN A 102 18.02 -0.58 8.82
C GLN A 102 17.50 -0.67 10.26
N ARG A 103 16.18 -0.55 10.44
CA ARG A 103 15.54 -0.64 11.77
C ARG A 103 15.71 -2.00 12.42
N TRP A 104 15.60 -3.08 11.64
CA TRP A 104 15.84 -4.45 12.09
C TRP A 104 17.27 -4.63 12.61
N SER A 105 18.24 -4.15 11.84
CA SER A 105 19.66 -4.22 12.22
C SER A 105 19.98 -3.38 13.47
N ALA A 106 19.20 -2.32 13.71
CA ALA A 106 19.29 -1.49 14.91
C ALA A 106 18.55 -2.07 16.13
N GLY A 107 17.72 -3.10 15.93
CA GLY A 107 16.92 -3.73 16.98
C GLY A 107 15.75 -2.86 17.44
N GLU A 108 15.17 -2.07 16.53
CA GLU A 108 14.12 -1.09 16.83
C GLU A 108 12.71 -1.69 16.91
N PHE A 109 12.50 -2.91 16.42
CA PHE A 109 11.21 -3.61 16.48
C PHE A 109 11.41 -5.12 16.72
N SER A 110 10.34 -5.80 17.14
CA SER A 110 10.32 -7.24 17.42
C SER A 110 8.90 -7.80 17.37
N SER A 111 8.71 -9.11 17.61
CA SER A 111 7.38 -9.72 17.75
C SER A 111 6.52 -9.12 18.87
N GLU A 112 7.13 -8.57 19.92
CA GLU A 112 6.42 -7.96 21.05
C GLU A 112 6.06 -6.48 20.79
N ASP A 113 6.75 -5.86 19.83
CA ASP A 113 6.58 -4.47 19.42
C ASP A 113 6.84 -4.38 17.91
N PRO A 114 5.87 -4.81 17.08
CA PRO A 114 6.07 -4.94 15.65
C PRO A 114 6.12 -3.57 14.97
N LEU A 115 6.91 -3.49 13.89
CA LEU A 115 6.87 -2.36 12.99
C LEU A 115 5.64 -2.47 12.10
N TYR A 116 4.80 -1.44 12.06
CA TYR A 116 3.63 -1.39 11.20
C TYR A 116 3.97 -0.76 9.84
N ILE A 117 3.38 -1.29 8.77
CA ILE A 117 3.49 -0.77 7.42
C ILE A 117 2.08 -0.58 6.89
N PHE A 118 1.73 0.65 6.51
CA PHE A 118 0.49 0.95 5.83
C PHE A 118 0.74 1.19 4.35
N GLY A 119 -0.02 0.50 3.50
CA GLY A 119 -0.04 0.72 2.06
C GLY A 119 -1.44 1.05 1.53
N TYR A 120 -1.48 1.70 0.37
CA TYR A 120 -2.70 2.01 -0.36
C TYR A 120 -2.49 1.75 -1.85
N SER A 121 -3.36 0.95 -2.47
CA SER A 121 -3.42 0.72 -3.92
C SER A 121 -2.08 0.20 -4.47
N GLN A 122 -1.39 0.96 -5.32
CA GLN A 122 -0.09 0.60 -5.88
C GLN A 122 0.99 0.35 -4.81
N ALA A 123 0.93 1.06 -3.68
CA ALA A 123 1.90 0.87 -2.60
C ALA A 123 1.85 -0.55 -2.02
N ASP A 124 0.69 -1.21 -2.08
CA ASP A 124 0.50 -2.57 -1.59
C ASP A 124 1.25 -3.59 -2.45
N VAL A 125 1.33 -3.37 -3.77
CA VAL A 125 2.15 -4.19 -4.67
C VAL A 125 3.62 -4.10 -4.27
N ALA A 126 4.11 -2.90 -3.95
CA ALA A 126 5.48 -2.71 -3.49
C ALA A 126 5.72 -3.34 -2.10
N ALA A 127 4.71 -3.31 -1.23
CA ALA A 127 4.74 -3.93 0.09
C ALA A 127 4.79 -5.46 0.02
N GLY A 128 3.95 -6.09 -0.80
CA GLY A 128 3.98 -7.54 -1.03
C GLY A 128 5.33 -8.02 -1.60
N LEU A 129 5.91 -7.27 -2.54
CA LEU A 129 7.28 -7.55 -3.02
C LEU A 129 8.34 -7.36 -1.93
N ALA A 130 8.15 -6.40 -1.02
CA ALA A 130 9.04 -6.20 0.11
C ALA A 130 8.95 -7.36 1.11
N GLU A 131 7.76 -7.92 1.36
CA GLU A 131 7.60 -9.13 2.18
C GLU A 131 8.46 -10.28 1.64
N GLU A 132 8.38 -10.58 0.34
CA GLU A 132 9.19 -11.63 -0.27
C GLU A 132 10.69 -11.38 -0.10
N GLN A 133 11.14 -10.15 -0.37
CA GLN A 133 12.55 -9.79 -0.28
C GLN A 133 13.07 -9.82 1.15
N LEU A 134 12.29 -9.33 2.12
CA LEU A 134 12.66 -9.34 3.53
C LEU A 134 12.75 -10.77 4.06
N HIS A 135 11.78 -11.63 3.73
CA HIS A 135 11.79 -13.02 4.15
C HIS A 135 13.00 -13.79 3.59
N GLN A 136 13.36 -13.53 2.34
CA GLN A 136 14.54 -14.14 1.70
C GLN A 136 15.87 -13.63 2.29
N GLN A 137 15.97 -12.32 2.58
CA GLN A 137 17.21 -11.69 3.06
C GLN A 137 17.43 -11.88 4.56
N TYR A 138 16.35 -11.97 5.34
CA TYR A 138 16.35 -12.07 6.80
C TYR A 138 15.51 -13.28 7.25
N PRO A 139 15.94 -14.52 6.96
CA PRO A 139 15.17 -15.74 7.27
C PRO A 139 14.96 -15.97 8.78
N ASP A 140 15.72 -15.26 9.63
CA ASP A 140 15.60 -15.32 11.09
C ASP A 140 14.66 -14.23 11.65
N MET A 141 14.14 -13.32 10.81
CA MET A 141 13.17 -12.31 11.24
C MET A 141 11.83 -12.98 11.54
N PRO A 142 11.28 -12.86 12.75
CA PRO A 142 9.96 -13.41 13.07
C PRO A 142 8.88 -12.82 12.16
N LEU A 143 7.93 -13.67 11.76
CA LEU A 143 6.84 -13.28 10.84
C LEU A 143 5.86 -12.27 11.48
N ASP A 144 5.81 -12.23 12.80
CA ASP A 144 5.05 -11.29 13.62
C ASP A 144 5.84 -10.06 14.06
N ALA A 145 7.10 -9.90 13.61
CA ALA A 145 7.88 -8.68 13.87
C ALA A 145 7.49 -7.52 12.94
N LEU A 146 6.82 -7.82 11.83
CA LEU A 146 6.25 -6.85 10.91
C LEU A 146 4.73 -7.04 10.83
N HIS A 147 4.01 -5.94 10.70
CA HIS A 147 2.57 -5.94 10.51
C HIS A 147 2.18 -5.04 9.35
N PHE A 148 1.79 -5.64 8.23
CA PHE A 148 1.34 -4.93 7.04
C PHE A 148 -0.17 -4.70 7.10
N VAL A 149 -0.61 -3.49 6.79
CA VAL A 149 -2.01 -3.10 6.69
C VAL A 149 -2.21 -2.46 5.32
N MET A 150 -2.81 -3.20 4.40
CA MET A 150 -2.93 -2.87 2.99
C MET A 150 -4.38 -2.54 2.63
N VAL A 151 -4.59 -1.54 1.79
CA VAL A 151 -5.93 -1.05 1.48
C VAL A 151 -6.09 -0.82 -0.01
N GLY A 152 -7.01 -1.56 -0.63
CA GLY A 152 -7.19 -1.52 -2.07
C GLY A 152 -6.10 -2.27 -2.85
N ASP A 153 -5.51 -3.32 -2.26
CA ASP A 153 -4.40 -4.04 -2.87
C ASP A 153 -4.80 -4.75 -4.17
N SER A 154 -4.24 -4.28 -5.29
CA SER A 154 -4.50 -4.87 -6.61
C SER A 154 -3.84 -6.25 -6.83
N ALA A 155 -2.83 -6.59 -6.04
CA ALA A 155 -2.15 -7.88 -6.04
C ALA A 155 -2.72 -8.86 -5.00
N ALA A 156 -3.74 -8.47 -4.23
CA ALA A 156 -4.42 -9.37 -3.30
C ALA A 156 -4.92 -10.64 -4.02
N ALA A 157 -5.11 -11.73 -3.26
CA ALA A 157 -5.77 -12.92 -3.79
C ALA A 157 -7.18 -12.56 -4.30
N GLY A 158 -7.40 -12.68 -5.62
CA GLY A 158 -8.66 -12.27 -6.26
C GLY A 158 -8.72 -10.81 -6.73
N GLY A 159 -7.65 -10.04 -6.53
CA GLY A 159 -7.45 -8.71 -7.11
C GLY A 159 -7.19 -8.71 -8.62
N PHE A 160 -7.08 -7.54 -9.22
CA PHE A 160 -6.92 -7.36 -10.66
C PHE A 160 -5.63 -8.02 -11.19
N LEU A 161 -4.50 -7.79 -10.52
CA LEU A 161 -3.21 -8.29 -11.00
C LEU A 161 -3.12 -9.81 -10.95
N SER A 162 -3.79 -10.44 -9.97
CA SER A 162 -3.84 -11.89 -9.83
C SER A 162 -4.98 -12.54 -10.64
N GLY A 163 -6.08 -11.83 -10.87
CA GLY A 163 -7.30 -12.35 -11.48
C GLY A 163 -7.48 -12.07 -12.98
N PHE A 164 -6.82 -11.05 -13.53
CA PHE A 164 -7.00 -10.63 -14.92
C PHE A 164 -6.61 -11.72 -15.92
N MET A 165 -5.38 -12.27 -15.80
CA MET A 165 -4.89 -13.28 -16.75
C MET A 165 -5.74 -14.56 -16.68
N PRO A 166 -6.02 -15.16 -15.50
CA PRO A 166 -6.91 -16.31 -15.42
C PRO A 166 -8.28 -16.05 -16.05
N THR A 167 -8.87 -14.86 -15.81
CA THR A 167 -10.17 -14.49 -16.39
C THR A 167 -10.08 -14.43 -17.92
N LEU A 168 -9.05 -13.79 -18.47
CA LEU A 168 -8.85 -13.70 -19.91
C LEU A 168 -8.72 -15.08 -20.55
N LEU A 169 -7.92 -15.97 -19.96
CA LEU A 169 -7.67 -17.31 -20.49
C LEU A 169 -8.90 -18.22 -20.48
N GLN A 170 -9.90 -17.97 -19.62
CA GLN A 170 -11.18 -18.69 -19.64
C GLN A 170 -11.95 -18.49 -20.95
N TRP A 171 -11.75 -17.37 -21.63
CA TRP A 171 -12.43 -17.04 -22.90
C TRP A 171 -11.64 -17.46 -24.14
N VAL A 172 -10.45 -18.02 -23.95
CA VAL A 172 -9.50 -18.37 -25.01
C VAL A 172 -9.32 -19.90 -25.05
N PRO A 173 -9.32 -20.54 -26.23
CA PRO A 173 -9.00 -21.96 -26.35
C PRO A 173 -7.61 -22.27 -25.77
N GLU A 174 -7.46 -23.40 -25.07
CA GLU A 174 -6.19 -23.81 -24.43
C GLU A 174 -5.00 -23.83 -25.41
N SER A 175 -5.24 -24.22 -26.66
CA SER A 175 -4.23 -24.22 -27.73
C SER A 175 -3.66 -22.84 -28.07
N TRP A 176 -4.30 -21.75 -27.61
CA TRP A 176 -3.91 -20.36 -27.87
C TRP A 176 -3.45 -19.65 -26.57
N HIS A 177 -3.41 -20.34 -25.43
CA HIS A 177 -3.05 -19.72 -24.15
C HIS A 177 -1.64 -19.12 -24.18
N ASP A 178 -0.65 -19.88 -24.66
CA ASP A 178 0.73 -19.37 -24.77
C ASP A 178 0.83 -18.12 -25.66
N ASP A 179 0.11 -18.10 -26.78
CA ASP A 179 0.10 -16.95 -27.70
C ASP A 179 -0.53 -15.70 -27.05
N VAL A 180 -1.62 -15.89 -26.30
CA VAL A 180 -2.32 -14.80 -25.59
C VAL A 180 -1.51 -14.29 -24.41
N ILE A 181 -0.90 -15.18 -23.62
CA ILE A 181 0.00 -14.81 -22.52
C ILE A 181 1.16 -13.97 -23.08
N ASN A 182 1.83 -14.45 -24.13
CA ASN A 182 2.91 -13.70 -24.78
C ASN A 182 2.46 -12.34 -25.31
N MET A 183 1.26 -12.25 -25.90
CA MET A 183 0.70 -10.99 -26.36
C MET A 183 0.45 -10.00 -25.21
N VAL A 184 -0.11 -10.47 -24.09
CA VAL A 184 -0.35 -9.62 -22.91
C VAL A 184 0.96 -9.12 -22.32
N TYR A 185 1.95 -9.99 -22.13
CA TYR A 185 3.26 -9.57 -21.64
C TYR A 185 3.99 -8.60 -22.60
N GLN A 186 3.89 -8.79 -23.92
CA GLN A 186 4.44 -7.82 -24.87
C GLN A 186 3.76 -6.44 -24.78
N PHE A 187 2.45 -6.41 -24.55
CA PHE A 187 1.73 -5.17 -24.32
C PHE A 187 2.15 -4.53 -22.97
N ALA A 188 2.32 -5.35 -21.94
CA ALA A 188 2.76 -4.92 -20.63
C ALA A 188 4.17 -4.32 -20.66
N GLU A 189 5.10 -4.95 -21.39
CA GLU A 189 6.47 -4.48 -21.60
C GLU A 189 6.47 -3.14 -22.33
N MET A 190 5.61 -2.98 -23.35
CA MET A 190 5.44 -1.71 -24.05
C MET A 190 4.91 -0.59 -23.15
N MET A 191 4.10 -0.95 -22.16
CA MET A 191 3.50 -0.02 -21.19
C MET A 191 4.34 0.14 -19.91
N HIS A 192 5.48 -0.56 -19.80
CA HIS A 192 6.32 -0.61 -18.60
C HIS A 192 5.55 -1.03 -17.33
N ILE A 193 4.74 -2.08 -17.45
CA ILE A 193 3.97 -2.73 -16.37
C ILE A 193 4.15 -4.27 -16.34
N ASP A 194 5.10 -4.80 -17.11
CA ASP A 194 5.36 -6.24 -17.22
C ASP A 194 5.79 -6.88 -15.90
N SER A 195 6.46 -6.14 -15.01
CA SER A 195 6.93 -6.70 -13.74
C SER A 195 5.84 -6.85 -12.69
N VAL A 196 4.62 -6.39 -12.96
CA VAL A 196 3.52 -6.39 -11.97
C VAL A 196 2.33 -7.25 -12.34
N ILE A 197 2.26 -7.72 -13.60
CA ILE A 197 1.20 -8.64 -14.02
C ILE A 197 1.44 -10.02 -13.40
N ASP A 198 0.36 -10.63 -12.91
CA ASP A 198 0.33 -11.91 -12.20
C ASP A 198 1.06 -11.89 -10.84
N LEU A 199 1.40 -10.71 -10.31
CA LEU A 199 1.82 -10.60 -8.91
C LEU A 199 0.66 -10.95 -7.98
N VAL A 200 1.00 -11.71 -6.94
CA VAL A 200 0.11 -12.05 -5.85
C VAL A 200 0.80 -11.68 -4.55
N THR A 201 0.18 -10.83 -3.75
CA THR A 201 0.66 -10.52 -2.40
C THR A 201 0.76 -11.82 -1.60
N PRO A 202 1.93 -12.13 -1.00
CA PRO A 202 2.10 -13.34 -0.22
C PRO A 202 1.08 -13.42 0.92
N SER A 203 0.63 -14.63 1.24
CA SER A 203 -0.34 -14.85 2.32
C SER A 203 0.24 -15.56 3.54
N ASP A 204 1.50 -16.01 3.47
CA ASP A 204 2.13 -16.89 4.46
C ASP A 204 3.49 -16.37 4.95
N LEU A 205 3.83 -15.10 4.63
CA LEU A 205 5.05 -14.45 5.07
C LEU A 205 4.82 -13.66 6.37
N TYR A 206 4.57 -12.35 6.32
CA TYR A 206 4.41 -11.56 7.54
C TYR A 206 2.95 -11.44 7.97
N THR A 207 2.70 -10.89 9.17
CA THR A 207 1.33 -10.60 9.60
C THR A 207 0.77 -9.49 8.71
N THR A 208 -0.35 -9.77 8.03
CA THR A 208 -0.89 -8.85 7.02
C THR A 208 -2.41 -8.75 7.12
N ASP A 209 -2.96 -7.54 7.12
CA ASP A 209 -4.38 -7.28 6.99
C ASP A 209 -4.65 -6.54 5.67
N ILE A 210 -5.51 -7.10 4.81
CA ILE A 210 -5.86 -6.53 3.50
C ILE A 210 -7.31 -6.11 3.51
N TYR A 211 -7.59 -4.82 3.33
CA TYR A 211 -8.93 -4.27 3.25
C TYR A 211 -9.34 -4.03 1.79
N SER A 212 -10.45 -4.63 1.39
CA SER A 212 -11.01 -4.51 0.04
C SER A 212 -12.49 -4.14 0.09
N LEU A 213 -12.92 -3.19 -0.74
CA LEU A 213 -14.33 -2.93 -1.02
C LEU A 213 -14.84 -3.97 -2.02
N SER A 214 -16.03 -4.52 -1.76
CA SER A 214 -16.64 -5.54 -2.63
C SER A 214 -16.88 -5.06 -4.07
N SER A 215 -16.97 -3.75 -4.30
CA SER A 215 -17.12 -3.16 -5.63
C SER A 215 -15.84 -2.56 -6.21
N ASP A 216 -14.72 -2.58 -5.49
CA ASP A 216 -13.44 -2.09 -6.00
C ASP A 216 -12.81 -3.11 -6.96
N GLY A 217 -12.86 -2.83 -8.27
CA GLY A 217 -12.32 -3.71 -9.29
C GLY A 217 -10.80 -3.88 -9.31
N PHE A 218 -10.03 -3.03 -8.62
CA PHE A 218 -8.60 -3.29 -8.44
C PHE A 218 -8.37 -4.35 -7.36
N ALA A 219 -8.99 -4.20 -6.19
CA ALA A 219 -8.77 -5.09 -5.05
C ALA A 219 -9.66 -6.35 -5.04
N ASN A 220 -10.79 -6.29 -5.75
CA ASN A 220 -11.72 -7.40 -5.95
C ASN A 220 -12.14 -7.47 -7.43
N TRP A 221 -11.39 -8.24 -8.21
CA TRP A 221 -11.61 -8.33 -9.66
C TRP A 221 -12.95 -9.00 -10.01
N ASP A 222 -13.33 -10.05 -9.26
CA ASP A 222 -14.54 -10.84 -9.45
C ASP A 222 -14.84 -11.15 -10.94
N ASN A 223 -13.86 -11.73 -11.65
CA ASN A 223 -13.95 -12.02 -13.09
C ASN A 223 -14.37 -10.80 -13.95
N GLY A 224 -13.99 -9.59 -13.55
CA GLY A 224 -14.30 -8.33 -14.21
C GLY A 224 -15.69 -7.76 -13.90
N GLN A 225 -16.45 -8.32 -12.95
CA GLN A 225 -17.77 -7.77 -12.59
C GLN A 225 -17.67 -6.38 -11.93
N GLN A 226 -16.55 -6.10 -11.26
CA GLN A 226 -16.34 -4.86 -10.50
C GLN A 226 -15.60 -3.76 -11.27
N MET A 227 -15.49 -3.90 -12.60
CA MET A 227 -14.83 -2.92 -13.48
C MET A 227 -15.31 -1.47 -13.29
N ALA A 228 -16.56 -1.25 -12.88
CA ALA A 228 -17.10 0.09 -12.66
C ALA A 228 -16.52 0.76 -11.41
N GLY A 229 -16.29 0.01 -10.33
CA GLY A 229 -15.77 0.56 -9.08
C GLY A 229 -14.25 0.78 -9.08
N MET A 230 -13.53 0.24 -10.07
CA MET A 230 -12.10 0.45 -10.28
C MET A 230 -11.68 1.94 -10.32
N PHE A 231 -12.55 2.83 -10.80
CA PHE A 231 -12.29 4.27 -10.91
C PHE A 231 -13.18 5.15 -10.04
N SER A 232 -14.04 4.54 -9.23
CA SER A 232 -14.89 5.25 -8.28
C SER A 232 -14.57 4.74 -6.89
N ASP A 233 -15.10 3.58 -6.54
CA ASP A 233 -15.07 2.99 -5.20
C ASP A 233 -13.64 2.75 -4.68
N HIS A 234 -12.67 2.48 -5.56
CA HIS A 234 -11.25 2.36 -5.22
C HIS A 234 -10.66 3.59 -4.52
N LEU A 235 -11.30 4.76 -4.63
CA LEU A 235 -10.84 6.02 -4.01
C LEU A 235 -11.52 6.31 -2.66
N ALA A 236 -12.44 5.45 -2.22
CA ALA A 236 -13.33 5.73 -1.09
C ALA A 236 -12.75 5.35 0.28
N TYR A 237 -11.72 4.51 0.35
CA TYR A 237 -11.27 3.88 1.60
C TYR A 237 -10.94 4.85 2.73
N LEU A 238 -10.25 5.96 2.46
CA LEU A 238 -9.92 6.97 3.48
C LEU A 238 -11.10 7.88 3.85
N GLY A 239 -12.21 7.79 3.11
CA GLY A 239 -13.45 8.49 3.39
C GLY A 239 -14.50 7.64 4.11
N LEU A 240 -14.22 6.35 4.34
CA LEU A 240 -15.09 5.43 5.07
C LEU A 240 -15.17 5.80 6.55
N THR A 241 -16.28 5.41 7.17
CA THR A 241 -16.44 5.51 8.62
C THR A 241 -15.88 4.27 9.33
N PRO A 242 -15.47 4.38 10.61
CA PRO A 242 -15.03 3.23 11.39
C PRO A 242 -16.07 2.10 11.46
N ALA A 243 -17.36 2.45 11.44
CA ALA A 243 -18.45 1.47 11.50
C ALA A 243 -18.61 0.69 10.20
N GLU A 244 -18.36 1.31 9.05
CA GLU A 244 -18.36 0.65 7.75
C GLU A 244 -17.18 -0.33 7.64
N ILE A 245 -15.99 0.09 8.08
CA ILE A 245 -14.80 -0.77 8.10
C ILE A 245 -14.97 -1.94 9.07
N ALA A 246 -15.46 -1.69 10.29
CA ALA A 246 -15.73 -2.74 11.28
C ALA A 246 -16.85 -3.71 10.87
N GLY A 247 -17.62 -3.37 9.83
CA GLY A 247 -18.63 -4.24 9.23
C GLY A 247 -18.07 -5.24 8.21
N ALA A 248 -16.75 -5.25 7.99
CA ALA A 248 -16.10 -6.18 7.06
C ALA A 248 -16.35 -7.65 7.42
N THR A 249 -16.34 -8.51 6.40
CA THR A 249 -16.30 -9.95 6.56
C THR A 249 -14.87 -10.43 6.43
N ASP A 250 -14.41 -11.19 7.42
CA ASP A 250 -13.02 -11.64 7.49
C ASP A 250 -12.84 -13.05 6.91
N GLU A 251 -11.77 -13.22 6.14
CA GLU A 251 -11.23 -14.52 5.74
C GLU A 251 -9.74 -14.58 6.06
N VAL A 252 -9.29 -15.63 6.77
CA VAL A 252 -7.87 -15.79 7.12
C VAL A 252 -7.25 -16.86 6.24
N ILE A 253 -6.17 -16.50 5.54
CA ILE A 253 -5.36 -17.40 4.70
C ILE A 253 -3.91 -17.21 5.12
N GLY A 254 -3.30 -18.26 5.67
CA GLY A 254 -1.92 -18.20 6.18
C GLY A 254 -1.79 -17.20 7.34
N ASN A 255 -0.91 -16.22 7.18
CA ASN A 255 -0.67 -15.11 8.10
C ASN A 255 -1.43 -13.83 7.68
N THR A 256 -2.29 -13.91 6.65
CA THR A 256 -3.05 -12.77 6.14
C THR A 256 -4.53 -12.85 6.49
N THR A 257 -5.08 -11.76 7.01
CA THR A 257 -6.52 -11.55 7.14
C THR A 257 -7.01 -10.67 5.98
N TYR A 258 -8.01 -11.16 5.25
CA TYR A 258 -8.70 -10.42 4.22
C TYR A 258 -10.00 -9.86 4.79
N HIS A 259 -10.11 -8.54 4.84
CA HIS A 259 -11.28 -7.80 5.30
C HIS A 259 -12.09 -7.31 4.09
N MET A 260 -13.17 -8.02 3.77
CA MET A 260 -14.07 -7.61 2.69
C MET A 260 -15.16 -6.68 3.22
N ILE A 261 -15.07 -5.39 2.87
CA ILE A 261 -16.06 -4.37 3.17
C ILE A 261 -17.16 -4.45 2.12
N ASP A 262 -18.38 -4.81 2.54
CA ASP A 262 -19.51 -4.86 1.63
C ASP A 262 -20.00 -3.45 1.26
N SER A 263 -19.71 -3.05 0.03
CA SER A 263 -20.04 -1.74 -0.54
C SER A 263 -21.54 -1.44 -0.54
N ALA A 264 -22.41 -2.46 -0.41
CA ALA A 264 -23.84 -2.25 -0.21
C ALA A 264 -24.20 -1.62 1.14
N ASN A 265 -23.30 -1.71 2.13
CA ASN A 265 -23.44 -1.14 3.47
C ASN A 265 -22.66 0.17 3.64
N VAL A 266 -22.05 0.68 2.57
CA VAL A 266 -21.25 1.90 2.56
C VAL A 266 -22.04 3.04 1.92
N ASP A 267 -22.04 4.23 2.53
CA ASP A 267 -22.46 5.46 1.84
C ASP A 267 -21.35 5.91 0.88
N MET A 268 -21.28 5.24 -0.27
CA MET A 268 -20.17 5.40 -1.22
C MET A 268 -20.04 6.85 -1.72
N PHE A 269 -21.16 7.55 -1.89
CA PHE A 269 -21.11 8.96 -2.30
C PHE A 269 -20.49 9.82 -1.20
N GLN A 270 -20.89 9.63 0.05
CA GLN A 270 -20.30 10.37 1.16
C GLN A 270 -18.83 10.01 1.38
N ALA A 271 -18.47 8.74 1.25
CA ALA A 271 -17.08 8.29 1.35
C ALA A 271 -16.20 8.95 0.26
N LEU A 272 -16.67 8.97 -1.00
CA LEU A 272 -15.97 9.65 -2.08
C LEU A 272 -15.89 11.17 -1.88
N LEU A 273 -16.94 11.80 -1.35
CA LEU A 273 -16.91 13.23 -1.02
C LEU A 273 -15.90 13.51 0.10
N ASN A 274 -15.87 12.69 1.15
CA ASN A 274 -14.89 12.81 2.22
C ASN A 274 -13.47 12.73 1.65
N SER A 275 -13.19 11.69 0.85
CA SER A 275 -11.90 11.54 0.16
C SER A 275 -11.57 12.74 -0.75
N LEU A 276 -12.54 13.29 -1.49
CA LEU A 276 -12.34 14.39 -2.43
C LEU A 276 -12.15 15.74 -1.74
N ASP A 277 -12.92 16.04 -0.71
CA ASP A 277 -12.75 17.24 0.11
C ASP A 277 -11.37 17.24 0.77
N MET A 278 -10.81 16.08 1.09
CA MET A 278 -9.43 15.94 1.56
C MET A 278 -8.40 16.21 0.46
N ILE A 279 -8.63 15.77 -0.78
CA ILE A 279 -7.77 16.09 -1.94
C ILE A 279 -7.77 17.61 -2.19
N MET A 280 -8.93 18.23 -2.16
CA MET A 280 -9.09 19.66 -2.45
C MET A 280 -8.66 20.56 -1.28
N GLY A 281 -8.91 20.13 -0.04
CA GLY A 281 -8.48 20.81 1.19
C GLY A 281 -6.96 20.86 1.33
N GLY A 282 -6.27 19.77 0.96
CA GLY A 282 -4.80 19.73 0.89
C GLY A 282 -4.21 20.70 -0.14
N VAL A 283 -4.91 20.97 -1.25
CA VAL A 283 -4.49 21.96 -2.26
C VAL A 283 -4.74 23.41 -1.79
N LEU A 284 -5.82 23.65 -1.03
CA LEU A 284 -6.15 24.99 -0.52
C LEU A 284 -5.32 25.42 0.69
N ALA A 285 -4.86 24.47 1.52
CA ALA A 285 -3.96 24.75 2.65
C ALA A 285 -2.56 25.26 2.23
N TRP A 286 -2.27 25.27 0.93
CA TRP A 286 -1.03 25.80 0.32
C TRP A 286 -1.15 27.24 -0.24
N PHE A 287 -2.32 27.88 -0.11
CA PHE A 287 -2.55 29.29 -0.46
C PHE A 287 -2.84 30.15 0.77
#